data_AF-A0A7Y7YXA6-F1
#
_entry.id   AF-A0A7Y7YXA6-F1
#
_cell.length_a   1.000
_cell.length_b   1.000
_cell.length_c   1.000
_cell.angle_alpha   90.00
_cell.angle_beta   90.00
_cell.angle_gamma   90.00
#
_symmetry.space_group_name_H-M   'P 1'
#
loop_
_entity.id
_entity.type
_entity.pdbx_description
1 polymer ?
#
loop_
_entity_poly.entity_id
_entity_poly.type
_entity_poly.pdbx_seq_one_letter_code
_entity_poly.pdbx_strand_id
1 'polypeptide(L)'
;MTTRPEPPISADVDLRGMPFMPLDVNRLRDSDLAIEATGEEFRAAVMLWCASWNQIPAGSLPNSDSALAAYAGFGRDLKGWKKVKAGALRGFIECSDDRLYHSVVTEKAMDAWAERVEYREVKDNEKARKQRERDDRKRMFEDLRLAGIVLPWNVPTSELRSQHQAIPPAVGDVTSHAPVTVTGHAPDTAKTGTGTGTGTGIKDQEHTHTAHTKFSLHDAWEPDPITFTAVLFRNGMANQTFEADQLLEFRSYWISRPDDLKTQAQWEHALAQQLKRQAHTQQANGGIPNETGRRTAPSRTRNAHDILTDPDW
;
A
#
# COMPACT_ATOMS: atom_id res chain seq x y z
N MET A 1 -1.96 46.95 13.19
CA MET A 1 -1.42 46.09 12.12
C MET A 1 -1.93 44.69 12.39
N THR A 2 -2.89 44.21 11.62
CA THR A 2 -3.45 42.85 11.76
C THR A 2 -2.35 41.88 11.31
N THR A 3 -1.72 41.21 12.26
CA THR A 3 -0.73 40.16 11.98
C THR A 3 -1.43 38.98 11.32
N ARG A 4 -1.13 38.73 10.04
CA ARG A 4 -1.63 37.55 9.32
C ARG A 4 -0.97 36.28 9.87
N PRO A 5 -1.69 35.14 9.93
CA PRO A 5 -1.11 33.88 10.38
C PRO A 5 -0.06 33.37 9.40
N GLU A 6 0.89 32.59 9.92
CA GLU A 6 1.82 31.84 9.08
C GLU A 6 1.10 30.75 8.28
N PRO A 7 1.61 30.36 7.09
CA PRO A 7 1.09 29.24 6.34
C PRO A 7 1.08 27.94 7.17
N PRO A 8 -0.06 27.22 7.23
CA PRO A 8 -0.17 26.01 8.05
C PRO A 8 0.57 24.80 7.48
N ILE A 9 1.10 24.90 6.26
CA ILE A 9 1.77 23.82 5.55
C ILE A 9 3.03 24.33 4.84
N SER A 10 4.03 23.47 4.70
CA SER A 10 5.28 23.82 4.01
C SER A 10 5.04 24.19 2.54
N ALA A 11 5.86 25.11 2.04
CA ALA A 11 5.78 25.61 0.66
C ALA A 11 5.99 24.50 -0.40
N ASP A 12 6.69 23.43 -0.03
CA ASP A 12 7.08 22.33 -0.91
C ASP A 12 6.05 21.21 -1.03
N VAL A 13 4.92 21.31 -0.32
CA VAL A 13 3.89 20.26 -0.39
C VAL A 13 3.20 20.28 -1.75
N ASP A 14 3.53 19.27 -2.55
CA ASP A 14 3.06 19.08 -3.91
C ASP A 14 2.29 17.75 -4.05
N LEU A 15 0.96 17.86 -4.10
CA LEU A 15 0.07 16.71 -4.30
C LEU A 15 -0.30 16.47 -5.76
N ARG A 16 0.30 17.19 -6.72
CA ARG A 16 0.09 16.89 -8.14
C ARG A 16 0.49 15.43 -8.41
N GLY A 17 -0.40 14.71 -9.10
CA GLY A 17 -0.27 13.26 -9.31
C GLY A 17 -1.03 12.39 -8.28
N MET A 18 -1.63 12.99 -7.25
CA MET A 18 -2.61 12.33 -6.37
C MET A 18 -4.02 12.80 -6.77
N PRO A 19 -4.70 12.11 -7.71
CA PRO A 19 -5.95 12.59 -8.31
C PRO A 19 -7.14 12.57 -7.33
N PHE A 20 -7.01 11.85 -6.21
CA PHE A 20 -8.06 11.69 -5.23
C PHE A 20 -7.83 12.63 -4.05
N MET A 21 -8.76 13.54 -3.82
CA MET A 21 -8.84 14.35 -2.61
C MET A 21 -9.83 13.67 -1.65
N PRO A 22 -9.41 13.27 -0.43
CA PRO A 22 -10.31 12.67 0.54
C PRO A 22 -11.32 13.71 1.03
N LEU A 23 -12.60 13.33 1.01
CA LEU A 23 -13.70 14.16 1.43
C LEU A 23 -14.47 13.43 2.55
N ASP A 24 -14.46 14.01 3.75
CA ASP A 24 -15.24 13.48 4.87
C ASP A 24 -16.72 13.86 4.68
N VAL A 25 -17.53 12.85 4.40
CA VAL A 25 -18.95 13.00 4.05
C VAL A 25 -19.74 13.64 5.18
N ASN A 26 -19.49 13.24 6.43
CA ASN A 26 -20.24 13.77 7.58
C ASN A 26 -19.79 15.20 7.87
N ARG A 27 -18.48 15.45 7.86
CA ARG A 27 -17.93 16.79 8.08
C ARG A 27 -18.40 17.78 7.01
N LEU A 28 -18.58 17.34 5.76
CA LEU A 28 -19.13 18.18 4.70
C LEU A 28 -20.63 18.41 4.88
N ARG A 29 -21.42 17.33 4.98
CA ARG A 29 -22.89 17.40 5.02
C ARG A 29 -23.39 18.22 6.20
N ASP A 30 -22.74 18.08 7.34
CA ASP A 30 -23.16 18.72 8.59
C ASP A 30 -22.43 20.05 8.85
N SER A 31 -21.67 20.56 7.88
CA SER A 31 -20.97 21.85 8.00
C SER A 31 -21.89 23.05 7.83
N ASP A 32 -21.52 24.17 8.43
CA ASP A 32 -22.21 25.44 8.23
C ASP A 32 -22.24 25.85 6.74
N LEU A 33 -21.25 25.45 5.93
CA LEU A 33 -21.29 25.68 4.48
C LEU A 33 -22.48 24.96 3.82
N ALA A 34 -22.75 23.71 4.19
CA ALA A 34 -23.88 22.96 3.64
C ALA A 34 -25.24 23.46 4.16
N ILE A 35 -25.26 24.02 5.38
CA ILE A 35 -26.49 24.47 6.04
C ILE A 35 -26.88 25.89 5.61
N GLU A 36 -25.91 26.81 5.54
CA GLU A 36 -26.18 28.25 5.41
C GLU A 36 -25.92 28.80 4.01
N ALA A 37 -25.04 28.18 3.22
CA ALA A 37 -24.66 28.71 1.93
C ALA A 37 -25.71 28.45 0.85
N THR A 38 -25.79 29.36 -0.11
CA THR A 38 -26.58 29.15 -1.32
C THR A 38 -25.99 28.03 -2.17
N GLY A 39 -26.81 27.43 -3.05
CA GLY A 39 -26.34 26.36 -3.94
C GLY A 39 -25.16 26.77 -4.84
N GLU A 40 -25.12 28.04 -5.29
CA GLU A 40 -23.98 28.54 -6.07
C GLU A 40 -22.71 28.70 -5.22
N GLU A 41 -22.85 29.18 -3.98
CA GLU A 41 -21.73 29.30 -3.03
C GLU A 41 -21.16 27.94 -2.67
N PHE A 42 -22.03 26.96 -2.37
CA PHE A 42 -21.60 25.59 -2.08
C PHE A 42 -20.85 24.97 -3.26
N ARG A 43 -21.41 25.06 -4.47
CA ARG A 43 -20.74 24.60 -5.70
C ARG A 43 -19.39 25.29 -5.89
N ALA A 44 -19.32 26.60 -5.68
CA ALA A 44 -18.09 27.37 -5.82
C ALA A 44 -17.04 26.95 -4.78
N ALA A 45 -17.43 26.77 -3.52
CA ALA A 45 -16.54 26.29 -2.45
C ALA A 45 -15.93 24.92 -2.79
N VAL A 46 -16.75 23.95 -3.21
CA VAL A 46 -16.26 22.61 -3.59
C VAL A 46 -15.29 22.70 -4.77
N MET A 47 -15.58 23.52 -5.78
CA MET A 47 -14.65 23.75 -6.90
C MET A 47 -13.31 24.35 -6.43
N LEU A 48 -13.36 25.28 -5.48
CA LEU A 48 -12.16 25.90 -4.90
C LEU A 48 -11.36 24.92 -4.05
N TRP A 49 -12.00 24.01 -3.32
CA TRP A 49 -11.30 22.93 -2.61
C TRP A 49 -10.53 22.03 -3.59
N CYS A 50 -11.20 21.56 -4.65
CA CYS A 50 -10.59 20.75 -5.70
C CYS A 50 -9.43 21.48 -6.39
N ALA A 51 -9.59 22.79 -6.65
CA ALA A 51 -8.51 23.61 -7.22
C ALA A 51 -7.33 23.73 -6.25
N SER A 52 -7.60 23.96 -4.97
CA SER A 52 -6.59 24.14 -3.91
C SER A 52 -5.76 22.88 -3.69
N TRP A 53 -6.35 21.69 -3.83
CA TRP A 53 -5.66 20.40 -3.72
C TRP A 53 -4.48 20.26 -4.67
N ASN A 54 -4.60 20.83 -5.89
CA ASN A 54 -3.58 20.74 -6.93
C ASN A 54 -2.64 21.96 -6.99
N GLN A 55 -2.81 22.93 -6.09
CA GLN A 55 -1.88 24.07 -5.98
C GLN A 55 -0.58 23.64 -5.29
N ILE A 56 0.42 24.52 -5.39
CA ILE A 56 1.64 24.46 -4.59
C ILE A 56 1.71 25.78 -3.83
N PRO A 57 1.56 25.76 -2.49
CA PRO A 57 1.39 24.58 -1.63
C PRO A 57 -0.02 23.96 -1.75
N ALA A 58 -0.15 22.65 -1.56
CA ALA A 58 -1.47 22.00 -1.61
C ALA A 58 -2.39 22.49 -0.47
N GLY A 59 -3.67 22.68 -0.78
CA GLY A 59 -4.66 23.27 0.14
C GLY A 59 -4.69 24.81 0.14
N SER A 60 -3.85 25.44 -0.69
CA SER A 60 -3.80 26.90 -0.85
C SER A 60 -4.43 27.39 -2.15
N LEU A 61 -4.77 28.67 -2.23
CA LEU A 61 -5.21 29.37 -3.44
C LEU A 61 -4.54 30.75 -3.53
N PRO A 62 -4.32 31.29 -4.75
CA PRO A 62 -3.88 32.67 -4.91
C PRO A 62 -4.97 33.64 -4.44
N ASN A 63 -4.60 34.70 -3.73
CA ASN A 63 -5.52 35.77 -3.34
C ASN A 63 -5.77 36.75 -4.51
N SER A 64 -6.38 36.26 -5.59
CA SER A 64 -6.71 37.05 -6.79
C SER A 64 -8.10 36.70 -7.30
N ASP A 65 -8.98 37.70 -7.40
CA ASP A 65 -10.36 37.51 -7.86
C ASP A 65 -10.46 36.88 -9.26
N SER A 66 -9.51 37.16 -10.16
CA SER A 66 -9.51 36.58 -11.50
C SER A 66 -9.18 35.09 -11.48
N ALA A 67 -8.21 34.69 -10.67
CA ALA A 67 -7.85 33.28 -10.49
C ALA A 67 -8.96 32.52 -9.76
N LEU A 68 -9.49 33.10 -8.68
CA LEU A 68 -10.57 32.50 -7.90
C LEU A 68 -11.86 32.34 -8.72
N ALA A 69 -12.25 33.36 -9.51
CA ALA A 69 -13.40 33.25 -10.41
C ALA A 69 -13.20 32.16 -11.47
N ALA A 70 -11.99 32.01 -12.02
CA ALA A 70 -11.68 30.95 -12.97
C ALA A 70 -11.78 29.57 -12.32
N TYR A 71 -11.18 29.37 -11.14
CA TYR A 71 -11.22 28.09 -10.41
C TYR A 71 -12.62 27.73 -9.92
N ALA A 72 -13.40 28.72 -9.47
CA ALA A 72 -14.77 28.55 -9.05
C ALA A 72 -15.75 28.39 -10.23
N GLY A 73 -15.29 28.34 -11.49
CA GLY A 73 -16.13 28.08 -12.67
C GLY A 73 -16.92 29.29 -13.20
N PHE A 74 -16.63 30.51 -12.75
CA PHE A 74 -17.21 31.76 -13.28
C PHE A 74 -16.41 32.32 -14.47
N GLY A 75 -15.14 31.90 -14.62
CA GLY A 75 -14.27 32.34 -15.71
C GLY A 75 -14.03 33.86 -15.66
N ARG A 76 -14.57 34.59 -16.64
CA ARG A 76 -14.44 36.05 -16.73
C ARG A 76 -15.56 36.82 -16.03
N ASP A 77 -16.60 36.15 -15.53
CA ASP A 77 -17.69 36.80 -14.81
C ASP A 77 -17.29 37.14 -13.35
N LEU A 78 -16.53 38.22 -13.21
CA LEU A 78 -16.12 38.73 -11.89
C LEU A 78 -17.30 39.29 -11.09
N LYS A 79 -18.40 39.68 -11.74
CA LYS A 79 -19.56 40.25 -11.05
C LYS A 79 -20.37 39.14 -10.38
N GLY A 80 -20.57 38.01 -11.07
CA GLY A 80 -21.14 36.79 -10.50
C GLY A 80 -20.28 36.26 -9.35
N TRP A 81 -18.98 36.11 -9.59
CA TRP A 81 -18.02 35.66 -8.57
C TRP A 81 -18.11 36.48 -7.28
N LYS A 82 -18.09 37.81 -7.38
CA LYS A 82 -18.13 38.70 -6.20
C LYS A 82 -19.39 38.54 -5.34
N LYS A 83 -20.51 38.06 -5.91
CA LYS A 83 -21.74 37.81 -5.13
C LYS A 83 -21.62 36.58 -4.24
N VAL A 84 -20.92 35.54 -4.71
CA VAL A 84 -20.78 34.26 -4.00
C VAL A 84 -19.44 34.12 -3.26
N LYS A 85 -18.49 35.04 -3.48
CA LYS A 85 -17.13 34.98 -2.94
C LYS A 85 -17.09 34.76 -1.43
N ALA A 86 -17.98 35.42 -0.68
CA ALA A 86 -18.01 35.34 0.78
C ALA A 86 -18.35 33.92 1.26
N GLY A 87 -19.41 33.29 0.73
CA GLY A 87 -19.75 31.91 1.05
C GLY A 87 -18.75 30.90 0.47
N ALA A 88 -18.27 31.13 -0.75
CA ALA A 88 -17.33 30.24 -1.43
C ALA A 88 -15.95 30.16 -0.74
N LEU A 89 -15.51 31.25 -0.10
CA LEU A 89 -14.25 31.31 0.66
C LEU A 89 -14.42 31.00 2.15
N ARG A 90 -15.58 30.49 2.59
CA ARG A 90 -15.75 30.04 3.98
C ARG A 90 -14.69 28.98 4.31
N GLY A 91 -14.01 29.15 5.45
CA GLY A 91 -12.94 28.26 5.88
C GLY A 91 -11.56 28.55 5.27
N PHE A 92 -11.46 29.50 4.32
CA PHE A 92 -10.18 29.99 3.82
C PHE A 92 -9.66 31.15 4.69
N ILE A 93 -8.36 31.11 4.99
CA ILE A 93 -7.65 32.12 5.78
C ILE A 93 -6.50 32.67 4.94
N GLU A 94 -6.38 34.00 4.88
CA GLU A 94 -5.24 34.67 4.23
C GLU A 94 -4.01 34.62 5.15
N CYS A 95 -2.94 34.01 4.67
CA CYS A 95 -1.68 33.87 5.39
C CYS A 95 -0.65 34.95 4.99
N SER A 96 0.49 34.96 5.67
CA SER A 96 1.57 35.93 5.46
C SER A 96 2.25 35.85 4.08
N ASP A 97 1.98 34.81 3.30
CA ASP A 97 2.50 34.59 1.94
C ASP A 97 1.54 35.06 0.82
N ASP A 98 0.52 35.85 1.16
CA ASP A 98 -0.53 36.34 0.26
C ASP A 98 -1.36 35.24 -0.41
N ARG A 99 -1.45 34.06 0.21
CA ARG A 99 -2.29 32.94 -0.23
C ARG A 99 -3.41 32.66 0.76
N LEU A 100 -4.48 32.07 0.24
CA LEU A 100 -5.65 31.63 0.99
C LEU A 100 -5.55 30.14 1.28
N TYR A 101 -5.55 29.73 2.55
CA TYR A 101 -5.46 28.33 2.97
C TYR A 101 -6.78 27.84 3.53
N HIS A 102 -7.28 26.70 3.05
CA HIS A 102 -8.45 26.06 3.64
C HIS A 102 -8.02 25.10 4.74
N SER A 103 -8.47 25.31 5.98
CA SER A 103 -8.07 24.51 7.15
C SER A 103 -8.21 23.00 6.92
N VAL A 104 -9.37 22.56 6.44
CA VAL A 104 -9.65 21.12 6.22
C VAL A 104 -8.87 20.53 5.05
N VAL A 105 -8.70 21.28 3.95
CA VAL A 105 -7.99 20.74 2.77
C VAL A 105 -6.50 20.69 3.06
N THR A 106 -5.98 21.67 3.81
CA THR A 106 -4.60 21.69 4.28
C THR A 106 -4.32 20.51 5.22
N GLU A 107 -5.21 20.22 6.18
CA GLU A 107 -5.11 19.04 7.05
C GLU A 107 -4.97 17.76 6.22
N LYS A 108 -5.88 17.56 5.26
CA LYS A 108 -5.83 16.39 4.36
C LYS A 108 -4.62 16.38 3.43
N ALA A 109 -4.13 17.55 3.04
CA ALA A 109 -2.92 17.68 2.25
C ALA A 109 -1.67 17.25 3.01
N MET A 110 -1.60 17.57 4.31
CA MET A 110 -0.51 17.14 5.19
C MET A 110 -0.49 15.63 5.36
N ASP A 111 -1.65 15.01 5.64
CA ASP A 111 -1.78 13.55 5.76
C ASP A 111 -1.31 12.85 4.48
N ALA A 112 -1.84 13.29 3.32
CA ALA A 112 -1.48 12.72 2.02
C ALA A 112 0.00 12.95 1.65
N TRP A 113 0.58 14.07 2.07
CA TRP A 113 1.99 14.36 1.85
C TRP A 113 2.90 13.45 2.68
N ALA A 114 2.55 13.22 3.95
CA ALA A 114 3.27 12.31 4.84
C ALA A 114 3.31 10.89 4.25
N GLU A 115 2.15 10.35 3.85
CA GLU A 115 2.07 9.05 3.18
C GLU A 115 2.92 8.98 1.91
N ARG A 116 2.93 10.06 1.11
CA ARG A 116 3.73 10.13 -0.12
C ARG A 116 5.22 10.15 0.15
N VAL A 117 5.68 10.79 1.23
CA VAL A 117 7.09 10.80 1.65
C VAL A 117 7.50 9.40 2.08
N GLU A 118 6.74 8.76 2.98
CA GLU A 118 7.02 7.40 3.45
C GLU A 118 7.04 6.38 2.30
N TYR A 119 6.06 6.45 1.39
CA TYR A 119 6.04 5.56 0.23
C TYR A 119 7.26 5.74 -0.67
N ARG A 120 7.70 6.99 -0.89
CA ARG A 120 8.91 7.29 -1.68
C ARG A 120 10.15 6.71 -0.99
N GLU A 121 10.30 6.90 0.31
CA GLU A 121 11.41 6.35 1.08
C GLU A 121 11.48 4.82 1.01
N VAL A 122 10.34 4.14 1.20
CA VAL A 122 10.28 2.67 1.08
C VAL A 122 10.69 2.21 -0.31
N LYS A 123 10.21 2.88 -1.37
CA LYS A 123 10.55 2.53 -2.74
C LYS A 123 12.00 2.82 -3.10
N ASP A 124 12.56 3.92 -2.59
CA ASP A 124 13.96 4.25 -2.80
C ASP A 124 14.87 3.28 -2.05
N ASN A 125 14.53 2.89 -0.83
CA ASN A 125 15.23 1.86 -0.07
C ASN A 125 15.17 0.48 -0.77
N GLU A 126 14.01 0.09 -1.28
CA GLU A 126 13.85 -1.15 -2.04
C GLU A 126 14.66 -1.14 -3.34
N LYS A 127 14.65 -0.01 -4.07
CA LYS A 127 15.42 0.20 -5.29
C LYS A 127 16.92 0.15 -5.00
N ALA A 128 17.38 0.81 -3.94
CA ALA A 128 18.78 0.80 -3.51
C ALA A 128 19.23 -0.62 -3.11
N ARG A 129 18.38 -1.39 -2.40
CA ARG A 129 18.65 -2.80 -2.07
C ARG A 129 18.82 -3.64 -3.34
N LYS A 130 17.87 -3.57 -4.27
CA LYS A 130 17.93 -4.31 -5.55
C LYS A 130 19.14 -3.90 -6.39
N GLN A 131 19.54 -2.63 -6.34
CA GLN A 131 20.73 -2.15 -7.04
C GLN A 131 22.01 -2.75 -6.42
N ARG A 132 22.15 -2.73 -5.09
CA ARG A 132 23.26 -3.40 -4.39
C ARG A 132 23.35 -4.89 -4.73
N GLU A 133 22.22 -5.60 -4.77
CA GLU A 133 22.19 -7.01 -5.14
C GLU A 133 22.65 -7.26 -6.59
N ARG A 134 22.30 -6.37 -7.53
CA ARG A 134 22.75 -6.45 -8.92
C ARG A 134 24.24 -6.16 -9.04
N ASP A 135 24.74 -5.16 -8.32
CA ASP A 135 26.14 -4.77 -8.32
C ASP A 135 27.02 -5.85 -7.65
N ASP A 136 26.57 -6.42 -6.54
CA ASP A 136 27.20 -7.58 -5.90
C ASP A 136 27.25 -8.79 -6.83
N ARG A 137 26.12 -9.10 -7.48
CA ARG A 137 26.04 -10.19 -8.46
C ARG A 137 27.04 -9.97 -9.61
N LYS A 138 27.09 -8.75 -10.15
CA LYS A 138 28.03 -8.38 -11.22
C LYS A 138 29.48 -8.56 -10.76
N ARG A 139 29.83 -8.10 -9.55
CA ARG A 139 31.17 -8.27 -8.97
C ARG A 139 31.54 -9.74 -8.84
N MET A 140 30.65 -10.57 -8.28
CA MET A 140 30.93 -12.00 -8.09
C MET A 140 31.14 -12.74 -9.42
N PHE A 141 30.37 -12.42 -10.46
CA PHE A 141 30.61 -12.98 -11.80
C PHE A 141 31.97 -12.55 -12.37
N GLU A 142 32.37 -11.30 -12.17
CA GLU A 142 33.65 -10.80 -12.65
C GLU A 142 34.81 -11.48 -11.92
N ASP A 143 34.75 -11.59 -10.60
CA ASP A 143 35.77 -12.25 -9.79
C ASP A 143 35.93 -13.74 -10.17
N LEU A 144 34.82 -14.44 -10.38
CA LEU A 144 34.83 -15.84 -10.87
C LEU A 144 35.43 -15.94 -12.27
N ARG A 145 35.08 -15.00 -13.16
CA ARG A 145 35.64 -14.95 -14.52
C ARG A 145 37.15 -14.74 -14.49
N LEU A 146 37.65 -13.88 -13.61
CA LEU A 146 39.08 -13.66 -13.40
C LEU A 146 39.79 -14.90 -12.84
N ALA A 147 39.11 -15.68 -12.00
CA ALA A 147 39.60 -16.98 -11.52
C ALA A 147 39.50 -18.11 -12.57
N GLY A 148 39.07 -17.82 -13.81
CA GLY A 148 38.91 -18.80 -14.88
C GLY A 148 37.61 -19.62 -14.82
N ILE A 149 36.69 -19.28 -13.92
CA ILE A 149 35.41 -19.97 -13.72
C ILE A 149 34.30 -19.18 -14.43
N VAL A 150 33.78 -19.72 -15.53
CA VAL A 150 32.66 -19.11 -16.28
C VAL A 150 31.36 -19.82 -15.95
N LEU A 151 30.46 -19.13 -15.24
CA LEU A 151 29.14 -19.65 -14.88
C LEU A 151 28.05 -19.19 -15.87
N PRO A 152 26.97 -19.98 -16.06
CA PRO A 152 25.79 -19.55 -16.79
C PRO A 152 25.14 -18.29 -16.19
N TRP A 153 24.58 -17.43 -17.04
CA TRP A 153 24.01 -16.14 -16.63
C TRP A 153 22.84 -16.24 -15.63
N ASN A 154 22.10 -17.35 -15.65
CA ASN A 154 20.91 -17.63 -14.85
C ASN A 154 21.20 -18.36 -13.52
N VAL A 155 22.47 -18.53 -13.13
CA VAL A 155 22.84 -19.20 -11.86
C VAL A 155 22.17 -18.53 -10.65
N PRO A 156 21.55 -19.27 -9.72
CA PRO A 156 20.98 -18.70 -8.50
C PRO A 156 22.02 -17.91 -7.68
N THR A 157 21.61 -16.82 -7.03
CA THR A 157 22.54 -15.96 -6.27
C THR A 157 23.22 -16.70 -5.10
N SER A 158 22.57 -17.70 -4.51
CA SER A 158 23.17 -18.56 -3.47
C SER A 158 24.37 -19.36 -3.98
N GLU A 159 24.22 -19.97 -5.15
CA GLU A 159 25.27 -20.76 -5.78
C GLU A 159 26.41 -19.88 -6.29
N LEU A 160 26.08 -18.72 -6.87
CA LEU A 160 27.08 -17.72 -7.24
C LEU A 160 27.96 -17.29 -6.05
N ARG A 161 27.35 -17.06 -4.87
CA ARG A 161 28.08 -16.73 -3.64
C ARG A 161 28.95 -17.88 -3.16
N SER A 162 28.44 -19.11 -3.21
CA SER A 162 29.19 -20.31 -2.81
C SER A 162 30.46 -20.47 -3.65
N GLN A 163 30.32 -20.37 -4.97
CA GLN A 163 31.45 -20.46 -5.91
C GLN A 163 32.45 -19.31 -5.71
N HIS A 164 31.96 -18.08 -5.52
CA HIS A 164 32.80 -16.92 -5.25
C HIS A 164 33.63 -17.07 -3.96
N GLN A 165 33.03 -17.63 -2.90
CA GLN A 165 33.72 -17.90 -1.64
C GLN A 165 34.76 -19.03 -1.74
N ALA A 166 34.58 -19.95 -2.69
CA ALA A 166 35.51 -21.06 -2.93
C ALA A 166 36.75 -20.65 -3.72
N ILE A 167 36.82 -19.42 -4.25
CA ILE A 167 38.01 -18.90 -4.93
C ILE A 167 39.16 -18.80 -3.91
N PRO A 168 40.29 -19.51 -4.10
CA PRO A 168 41.44 -19.37 -3.23
C PRO A 168 41.97 -17.93 -3.25
N PRO A 169 42.42 -17.35 -2.12
CA PRO A 169 43.10 -16.07 -2.14
C PRO A 169 44.30 -16.17 -3.08
N ALA A 170 44.44 -15.21 -4.01
CA ALA A 170 45.43 -15.25 -5.07
C ALA A 170 46.86 -15.40 -4.51
N VAL A 171 47.39 -16.62 -4.54
CA VAL A 171 48.83 -16.87 -4.56
C VAL A 171 49.20 -16.82 -6.04
N GLY A 172 50.03 -15.85 -6.40
CA GLY A 172 50.33 -15.50 -7.78
C GLY A 172 50.85 -16.69 -8.59
N ASP A 173 50.30 -16.88 -9.78
CA ASP A 173 50.98 -16.85 -11.07
C ASP A 173 49.92 -17.18 -12.14
N VAL A 174 49.53 -16.22 -12.98
CA VAL A 174 48.49 -16.44 -14.01
C VAL A 174 49.17 -16.72 -15.34
N THR A 175 49.25 -17.99 -15.71
CA THR A 175 49.58 -18.38 -17.08
C THR A 175 48.33 -18.25 -17.96
N SER A 176 48.42 -17.33 -18.92
CA SER A 176 47.41 -17.08 -19.94
C SER A 176 47.23 -18.28 -20.86
N HIS A 177 46.00 -18.77 -21.02
CA HIS A 177 45.63 -19.62 -22.15
C HIS A 177 44.41 -19.08 -22.92
N ALA A 178 44.43 -19.39 -24.21
CA ALA A 178 43.85 -18.73 -25.38
C ALA A 178 42.30 -18.73 -25.47
N PRO A 179 41.69 -17.86 -26.32
CA PRO A 179 40.24 -17.71 -26.38
C PRO A 179 39.61 -18.88 -27.15
N VAL A 180 38.54 -19.46 -26.61
CA VAL A 180 37.71 -20.44 -27.32
C VAL A 180 36.35 -19.82 -27.66
N THR A 181 36.01 -20.04 -28.92
CA THR A 181 35.04 -19.36 -29.78
C THR A 181 33.58 -19.78 -29.50
N VAL A 182 32.69 -18.77 -29.61
CA VAL A 182 31.27 -18.74 -30.00
C VAL A 182 30.50 -20.06 -30.17
N THR A 183 29.34 -20.16 -29.51
CA THR A 183 28.15 -20.87 -30.04
C THR A 183 26.87 -20.04 -29.86
N GLY A 184 26.30 -19.65 -31.00
CA GLY A 184 24.90 -19.30 -31.32
C GLY A 184 23.97 -18.71 -30.26
N HIS A 185 23.66 -17.42 -30.39
CA HIS A 185 22.42 -16.85 -29.88
C HIS A 185 21.29 -17.03 -30.91
N ALA A 186 20.18 -17.67 -30.51
CA ALA A 186 18.88 -17.45 -31.10
C ALA A 186 18.13 -16.40 -30.25
N PRO A 187 17.51 -15.37 -30.83
CA PRO A 187 16.69 -14.45 -30.07
C PRO A 187 15.30 -15.04 -29.96
N ASP A 188 14.88 -15.45 -28.77
CA ASP A 188 13.46 -15.59 -28.49
C ASP A 188 13.04 -14.57 -27.45
N THR A 189 12.14 -13.71 -27.88
CA THR A 189 11.68 -12.53 -27.18
C THR A 189 10.25 -12.82 -26.76
N ALA A 190 10.02 -13.25 -25.52
CA ALA A 190 8.68 -13.21 -24.95
C ALA A 190 8.71 -13.04 -23.43
N LYS A 191 8.06 -11.96 -23.01
CA LYS A 191 7.74 -11.58 -21.64
C LYS A 191 6.90 -12.66 -20.94
N THR A 192 7.05 -12.79 -19.62
CA THR A 192 5.95 -12.69 -18.63
C THR A 192 6.47 -12.84 -17.20
N GLY A 193 5.79 -12.18 -16.26
CA GLY A 193 5.82 -12.55 -14.84
C GLY A 193 6.50 -11.57 -13.90
N THR A 194 5.80 -10.49 -13.57
CA THR A 194 6.00 -9.71 -12.34
C THR A 194 5.87 -10.61 -11.11
N GLY A 195 7.00 -11.02 -10.53
CA GLY A 195 7.07 -11.69 -9.23
C GLY A 195 7.57 -10.73 -8.16
N THR A 196 6.66 -10.26 -7.31
CA THR A 196 6.97 -9.65 -6.01
C THR A 196 7.60 -10.71 -5.10
N GLY A 197 8.92 -10.76 -5.09
CA GLY A 197 9.71 -11.53 -4.12
C GLY A 197 10.10 -10.64 -2.95
N THR A 198 9.29 -10.63 -1.89
CA THR A 198 9.69 -10.21 -0.54
C THR A 198 10.36 -11.40 0.13
N GLY A 199 11.70 -11.35 0.19
CA GLY A 199 12.50 -12.25 1.00
C GLY A 199 13.45 -11.42 1.86
N THR A 200 13.17 -11.34 3.15
CA THR A 200 14.14 -10.94 4.18
C THR A 200 14.01 -11.95 5.30
N GLY A 201 15.02 -12.80 5.43
CA GLY A 201 15.21 -13.68 6.57
C GLY A 201 15.81 -12.91 7.74
N ILE A 202 15.29 -13.17 8.93
CA ILE A 202 15.98 -12.98 10.22
C ILE A 202 15.98 -14.35 10.89
N LYS A 203 17.08 -14.63 11.58
CA LYS A 203 17.57 -15.92 12.07
C LYS A 203 16.66 -16.60 13.11
N ASP A 204 16.70 -17.94 13.03
CA ASP A 204 16.63 -18.95 14.09
C ASP A 204 15.53 -18.85 15.14
N GLN A 205 14.38 -19.47 14.84
CA GLN A 205 13.78 -20.49 15.71
C GLN A 205 13.18 -21.60 14.83
N GLU A 206 13.59 -22.84 15.07
CA GLU A 206 13.11 -24.05 14.39
C GLU A 206 11.59 -24.20 14.53
N HIS A 207 10.81 -23.88 13.51
CA HIS A 207 9.47 -24.45 13.32
C HIS A 207 9.31 -24.89 11.87
N THR A 208 8.82 -26.12 11.74
CA THR A 208 8.92 -27.02 10.60
C THR A 208 7.90 -26.76 9.49
N HIS A 209 8.43 -26.68 8.26
CA HIS A 209 7.80 -27.02 6.97
C HIS A 209 6.64 -26.15 6.40
N THR A 210 6.74 -25.91 5.08
CA THR A 210 5.72 -25.34 4.14
C THR A 210 5.75 -23.84 3.79
N ALA A 211 6.85 -23.12 3.99
CA ALA A 211 6.90 -21.67 3.67
C ALA A 211 7.03 -21.31 2.17
N HIS A 212 7.33 -22.25 1.26
CA HIS A 212 7.72 -21.92 -0.12
C HIS A 212 6.88 -22.54 -1.24
N THR A 213 6.02 -23.51 -0.96
CA THR A 213 5.20 -24.17 -1.99
C THR A 213 3.91 -23.39 -2.22
N LYS A 214 3.62 -23.06 -3.48
CA LYS A 214 2.34 -22.44 -3.86
C LYS A 214 1.34 -23.53 -4.23
N PHE A 215 0.11 -23.39 -3.76
CA PHE A 215 -0.97 -24.33 -4.04
C PHE A 215 -2.29 -23.57 -4.20
N SER A 216 -3.22 -24.20 -4.93
CA SER A 216 -4.61 -23.75 -5.05
C SER A 216 -5.38 -24.16 -3.80
N LEU A 217 -6.34 -23.34 -3.37
CA LEU A 217 -7.12 -23.66 -2.17
C LEU A 217 -7.90 -24.98 -2.35
N HIS A 218 -7.97 -25.79 -1.30
CA HIS A 218 -8.67 -27.08 -1.28
C HIS A 218 -9.52 -27.21 -0.01
N ASP A 219 -10.48 -28.15 0.02
CA ASP A 219 -11.46 -28.29 1.11
C ASP A 219 -10.84 -28.54 2.48
N ALA A 220 -9.74 -29.30 2.52
CA ALA A 220 -9.02 -29.62 3.76
C ALA A 220 -8.03 -28.53 4.21
N TRP A 221 -8.01 -27.35 3.57
CA TRP A 221 -7.01 -26.33 3.88
C TRP A 221 -7.31 -25.61 5.19
N GLU A 222 -6.34 -25.58 6.12
CA GLU A 222 -6.45 -24.85 7.38
C GLU A 222 -5.31 -23.85 7.57
N PRO A 223 -5.56 -22.70 8.21
CA PRO A 223 -4.50 -21.80 8.62
C PRO A 223 -3.64 -22.46 9.70
N ASP A 224 -2.32 -22.27 9.64
CA ASP A 224 -1.45 -22.77 10.69
C ASP A 224 -1.67 -21.95 11.97
N PRO A 225 -1.92 -22.59 13.13
CA PRO A 225 -2.28 -21.89 14.37
C PRO A 225 -1.28 -20.82 14.80
N ILE A 226 0.01 -21.10 14.61
CA ILE A 226 1.10 -20.26 15.11
C ILE A 226 1.30 -19.08 14.15
N THR A 227 1.40 -19.36 12.85
CA THR A 227 1.63 -18.31 11.85
C THR A 227 0.39 -17.42 11.68
N PHE A 228 -0.80 -18.00 11.70
CA PHE A 228 -2.05 -17.25 11.55
C PHE A 228 -2.31 -16.33 12.74
N THR A 229 -2.04 -16.78 13.98
CA THR A 229 -2.12 -15.92 15.17
C THR A 229 -1.19 -14.71 15.04
N ALA A 230 0.04 -14.92 14.56
CA ALA A 230 0.97 -13.82 14.29
C ALA A 230 0.47 -12.88 13.18
N VAL A 231 -0.19 -13.41 12.13
CA VAL A 231 -0.81 -12.61 11.06
C VAL A 231 -1.98 -11.77 11.60
N LEU A 232 -2.85 -12.34 12.44
CA LEU A 232 -3.96 -11.61 13.06
C LEU A 232 -3.46 -10.49 13.97
N PHE A 233 -2.44 -10.76 14.79
CA PHE A 233 -1.80 -9.77 15.64
C PHE A 233 -1.26 -8.59 14.82
N ARG A 234 -0.52 -8.86 13.74
CA ARG A 234 0.04 -7.84 12.84
C ARG A 234 -1.04 -7.03 12.11
N ASN A 235 -2.23 -7.59 11.91
CA ASN A 235 -3.35 -6.92 11.26
C ASN A 235 -4.27 -6.15 12.23
N GLY A 236 -3.93 -6.13 13.53
CA GLY A 236 -4.70 -5.46 14.57
C GLY A 236 -5.95 -6.23 15.04
N MET A 237 -6.01 -7.54 14.77
CA MET A 237 -7.15 -8.41 15.09
C MET A 237 -6.82 -9.43 16.19
N ALA A 238 -5.85 -9.12 17.07
CA ALA A 238 -5.36 -10.03 18.10
C ALA A 238 -6.45 -10.56 19.06
N ASN A 239 -7.55 -9.82 19.24
CA ASN A 239 -8.62 -10.13 20.19
C ASN A 239 -9.94 -10.52 19.50
N GLN A 240 -9.93 -10.78 18.20
CA GLN A 240 -11.16 -11.07 17.46
C GLN A 240 -11.41 -12.57 17.41
N THR A 241 -12.62 -12.99 17.80
CA THR A 241 -13.10 -14.36 17.64
C THR A 241 -13.56 -14.58 16.20
N PHE A 242 -13.15 -15.69 15.60
CA PHE A 242 -13.58 -16.10 14.26
C PHE A 242 -14.47 -17.33 14.37
N GLU A 243 -15.54 -17.35 13.59
CA GLU A 243 -16.48 -18.47 13.53
C GLU A 243 -16.11 -19.44 12.40
N ALA A 244 -16.41 -20.73 12.57
CA ALA A 244 -16.10 -21.76 11.56
C ALA A 244 -16.72 -21.46 10.19
N ASP A 245 -17.90 -20.82 10.17
CA ASP A 245 -18.61 -20.45 8.94
C ASP A 245 -17.82 -19.44 8.07
N GLN A 246 -17.01 -18.57 8.69
CA GLN A 246 -16.20 -17.59 7.95
C GLN A 246 -15.05 -18.27 7.19
N LEU A 247 -14.51 -19.37 7.72
CA LEU A 247 -13.51 -20.18 7.05
C LEU A 247 -14.14 -20.97 5.90
N LEU A 248 -15.34 -21.52 6.09
CA LEU A 248 -16.08 -22.22 5.04
C LEU A 248 -16.44 -21.28 3.88
N GLU A 249 -16.86 -20.05 4.17
CA GLU A 249 -17.14 -19.02 3.17
C GLU A 249 -15.86 -18.73 2.35
N PHE A 250 -14.73 -18.53 3.03
CA PHE A 250 -13.44 -18.31 2.38
C PHE A 250 -13.04 -19.48 1.47
N ARG A 251 -13.16 -20.72 1.95
CA ARG A 251 -12.88 -21.92 1.17
C ARG A 251 -13.76 -21.98 -0.09
N SER A 252 -15.06 -21.76 0.05
CA SER A 252 -16.01 -21.83 -1.06
C SER A 252 -15.68 -20.84 -2.20
N TYR A 253 -15.26 -19.63 -1.84
CA TYR A 253 -14.93 -18.59 -2.81
C TYR A 253 -13.68 -18.95 -3.63
N TRP A 254 -12.64 -19.46 -2.98
CA TRP A 254 -11.34 -19.70 -3.61
C TRP A 254 -11.19 -21.08 -4.25
N ILE A 255 -11.95 -22.09 -3.81
CA ILE A 255 -11.99 -23.41 -4.48
C ILE A 255 -12.53 -23.29 -5.90
N SER A 256 -13.43 -22.32 -6.16
CA SER A 256 -13.91 -22.02 -7.51
C SER A 256 -12.84 -21.42 -8.44
N ARG A 257 -11.63 -21.13 -7.94
CA ARG A 257 -10.53 -20.47 -8.66
C ARG A 257 -9.21 -21.23 -8.51
N PRO A 258 -9.06 -22.38 -9.19
CA PRO A 258 -7.87 -23.22 -9.06
C PRO A 258 -6.59 -22.60 -9.64
N ASP A 259 -6.70 -21.57 -10.50
CA ASP A 259 -5.55 -20.89 -11.10
C ASP A 259 -4.81 -19.96 -10.11
N ASP A 260 -5.42 -19.63 -8.98
CA ASP A 260 -4.84 -18.78 -7.94
C ASP A 260 -3.91 -19.58 -7.02
N LEU A 261 -2.63 -19.71 -7.41
CA LEU A 261 -1.61 -20.40 -6.61
C LEU A 261 -0.98 -19.44 -5.59
N LYS A 262 -1.16 -19.71 -4.30
CA LYS A 262 -0.58 -18.93 -3.20
C LYS A 262 0.13 -19.83 -2.19
N THR A 263 1.11 -19.28 -1.47
CA THR A 263 1.75 -19.97 -0.34
C THR A 263 0.83 -19.98 0.88
N GLN A 264 1.07 -20.86 1.85
CA GLN A 264 0.34 -20.93 3.12
C GLN A 264 0.17 -19.53 3.79
N ALA A 265 1.27 -18.80 3.97
CA ALA A 265 1.25 -17.47 4.58
C ALA A 265 0.45 -16.42 3.77
N GLN A 266 0.39 -16.58 2.45
CA GLN A 266 -0.40 -15.70 1.59
C GLN A 266 -1.89 -16.01 1.69
N TRP A 267 -2.26 -17.28 1.85
CA TRP A 267 -3.64 -17.68 2.12
C TRP A 267 -4.10 -17.19 3.50
N GLU A 268 -3.26 -17.35 4.53
CA GLU A 268 -3.49 -16.80 5.88
C GLU A 268 -3.67 -15.29 5.88
N HIS A 269 -2.83 -14.56 5.14
CA HIS A 269 -2.97 -13.12 4.99
C HIS A 269 -4.27 -12.74 4.24
N ALA A 270 -4.64 -13.47 3.19
CA ALA A 270 -5.87 -13.22 2.45
C ALA A 270 -7.12 -13.45 3.32
N LEU A 271 -7.11 -14.50 4.13
CA LEU A 271 -8.15 -14.79 5.11
C LEU A 271 -8.25 -13.68 6.16
N ALA A 272 -7.12 -13.25 6.75
CA ALA A 272 -7.09 -12.14 7.71
C ALA A 272 -7.66 -10.84 7.12
N GLN A 273 -7.32 -10.51 5.88
CA GLN A 273 -7.86 -9.33 5.20
C GLN A 273 -9.37 -9.44 4.94
N GLN A 274 -9.90 -10.64 4.66
CA GLN A 274 -11.34 -10.85 4.53
C GLN A 274 -12.05 -10.66 5.88
N LEU A 275 -11.54 -11.24 6.95
CA LEU A 275 -12.10 -11.09 8.30
C LEU A 275 -12.12 -9.63 8.74
N LYS A 276 -11.04 -8.88 8.48
CA LYS A 276 -10.96 -7.44 8.76
C LYS A 276 -12.04 -6.64 8.05
N ARG A 277 -12.26 -6.91 6.75
CA ARG A 277 -13.32 -6.27 5.97
C ARG A 277 -14.71 -6.60 6.52
N GLN A 278 -14.97 -7.87 6.83
CA GLN A 278 -16.24 -8.29 7.43
C GLN A 278 -16.49 -7.61 8.77
N ALA A 279 -15.47 -7.50 9.63
CA ALA A 279 -15.55 -6.82 10.92
C ALA A 279 -15.92 -5.34 10.79
N HIS A 280 -15.25 -4.63 9.88
CA HIS A 280 -15.56 -3.22 9.60
C HIS A 280 -17.00 -3.04 9.08
N THR A 281 -17.46 -3.93 8.19
CA THR A 281 -18.85 -3.88 7.69
C THR A 281 -19.88 -4.15 8.79
N GLN A 282 -19.62 -5.09 9.70
CA GLN A 282 -20.52 -5.39 10.83
C GLN A 282 -20.57 -4.26 11.86
N GLN A 283 -19.43 -3.59 12.12
CA GLN A 283 -19.38 -2.41 12.99
C GLN A 283 -20.09 -1.21 12.37
N ALA A 284 -19.97 -1.00 11.06
CA ALA A 284 -20.65 0.07 10.34
C ALA A 284 -22.19 -0.13 10.28
N ASN A 285 -22.67 -1.39 10.27
CA ASN A 285 -24.09 -1.72 10.22
C ASN A 285 -24.79 -1.84 11.59
N GLY A 286 -24.11 -1.48 12.69
CA GLY A 286 -24.76 -1.34 14.00
C GLY A 286 -25.44 -2.60 14.52
N GLY A 287 -24.73 -3.72 14.64
CA GLY A 287 -25.11 -4.83 15.53
C GLY A 287 -26.45 -5.51 15.28
N ILE A 288 -27.08 -5.36 14.11
CA ILE A 288 -28.20 -6.22 13.70
C ILE A 288 -27.61 -7.34 12.84
N PRO A 289 -27.49 -8.58 13.36
CA PRO A 289 -27.13 -9.71 12.53
C PRO A 289 -28.24 -9.89 11.51
N ASN A 290 -27.88 -9.94 10.23
CA ASN A 290 -28.82 -10.37 9.20
C ASN A 290 -29.33 -11.77 9.58
N GLU A 291 -30.63 -11.84 9.86
CA GLU A 291 -31.36 -13.02 10.25
C GLU A 291 -31.51 -13.94 9.02
N THR A 292 -30.45 -14.67 8.67
CA THR A 292 -30.53 -15.83 7.80
C THR A 292 -30.58 -17.08 8.65
N GLY A 293 -31.80 -17.61 8.86
CA GLY A 293 -32.03 -19.03 9.11
C GLY A 293 -31.61 -19.55 10.48
N ARG A 294 -32.38 -19.23 11.50
CA ARG A 294 -32.32 -19.84 12.83
C ARG A 294 -32.53 -21.37 12.73
N ARG A 295 -31.45 -22.14 12.90
CA ARG A 295 -31.47 -23.43 13.63
C ARG A 295 -30.38 -23.36 14.69
N THR A 296 -30.78 -22.95 15.89
CA THR A 296 -29.95 -22.96 17.11
C THR A 296 -29.55 -24.39 17.46
N ALA A 297 -28.26 -24.71 17.30
CA ALA A 297 -27.55 -25.69 18.12
C ALA A 297 -26.91 -24.93 19.31
N PRO A 298 -26.74 -25.56 20.49
CA PRO A 298 -26.44 -24.84 21.72
C PRO A 298 -25.05 -24.19 21.65
N SER A 299 -25.02 -22.90 21.97
CA SER A 299 -23.83 -22.07 22.12
C SER A 299 -22.73 -22.78 22.91
N ARG A 300 -21.69 -23.23 22.22
CA ARG A 300 -20.36 -23.43 22.79
C ARG A 300 -19.44 -22.38 22.18
N THR A 301 -19.52 -21.16 22.71
CA THR A 301 -18.43 -20.21 22.57
C THR A 301 -17.19 -20.84 23.23
N ARG A 302 -16.21 -21.25 22.42
CA ARG A 302 -14.92 -21.75 22.90
C ARG A 302 -13.79 -21.05 22.17
N ASN A 303 -12.66 -20.96 22.86
CA ASN A 303 -11.53 -20.15 22.46
C ASN A 303 -10.84 -20.77 21.22
N ALA A 304 -10.21 -19.96 20.37
CA ALA A 304 -9.58 -20.44 19.13
C ALA A 304 -8.51 -21.53 19.37
N HIS A 305 -7.93 -21.56 20.57
CA HIS A 305 -6.98 -22.59 20.98
C HIS A 305 -7.63 -23.96 21.19
N ASP A 306 -8.91 -24.01 21.61
CA ASP A 306 -9.60 -25.26 21.97
C ASP A 306 -10.04 -26.07 20.74
N ILE A 307 -10.16 -25.45 19.57
CA ILE A 307 -10.59 -26.10 18.32
C ILE A 307 -9.45 -26.92 17.69
N LEU A 308 -8.21 -26.53 17.94
CA LEU A 308 -7.03 -27.07 17.26
C LEU A 308 -6.35 -28.23 18.00
N THR A 309 -6.83 -28.57 19.20
CA THR A 309 -6.21 -29.56 20.09
C THR A 309 -7.13 -30.70 20.51
N ASP A 310 -8.35 -30.81 19.97
CA ASP A 310 -9.27 -31.92 20.28
C ASP A 310 -9.07 -33.09 19.29
N PRO A 311 -8.61 -34.27 19.74
CA PRO A 311 -8.39 -35.43 18.85
C PRO A 311 -9.68 -36.19 18.47
N ASP A 312 -10.82 -35.91 19.11
CA ASP A 312 -12.08 -36.65 18.93
C ASP A 312 -13.17 -35.78 18.27
N TRP A 313 -12.84 -35.18 17.11
CA TRP A 313 -13.83 -34.60 16.20
C TRP A 313 -13.76 -35.21 14.80
#